data_AF-A0A1B8QSF2-F1
#
_entry.id   AF-A0A1B8QSF2-F1
#
_cell.length_a   1.000
_cell.length_b   1.000
_cell.length_c   1.000
_cell.angle_alpha   90.00
_cell.angle_beta   90.00
_cell.angle_gamma   90.00
#
_symmetry.space_group_name_H-M   'P 1'
#
loop_
_entity.id
_entity.type
_entity.pdbx_description
1 polymer ?
#
loop_
_entity_poly.entity_id
_entity_poly.type
_entity_poly.pdbx_seq_one_letter_code
_entity_poly.pdbx_strand_id
1 'polypeptide(L)' 'MTDNAPTPSDVPPPPVPPDDDECCHNRCGELCVFDIYQSQKADYNAKWGHVIDKMNENE' A
#
# COMPACT_ATOMS: atom_id res chain seq x y z
N MET A 1 21.61 -1.42 21.68
CA MET A 1 20.45 -0.90 20.92
C MET A 1 20.06 -2.01 19.97
N THR A 2 18.96 -2.73 20.24
CA THR A 2 18.51 -3.81 19.35
C THR A 2 17.96 -3.17 18.08
N ASP A 3 18.55 -3.54 16.96
CA ASP A 3 18.15 -3.13 15.62
C ASP A 3 16.75 -3.72 15.35
N ASN A 4 15.69 -2.97 15.70
CA ASN A 4 14.30 -3.30 15.41
C ASN A 4 13.96 -2.91 13.96
N ALA A 5 14.87 -3.17 13.01
CA ALA A 5 14.55 -2.99 11.61
C ALA A 5 13.43 -3.98 11.25
N PRO A 6 12.34 -3.50 10.61
CA PRO A 6 11.26 -4.39 10.21
C PRO A 6 11.79 -5.45 9.25
N THR A 7 11.45 -6.70 9.54
CA THR A 7 11.84 -7.86 8.73
C THR A 7 10.82 -8.09 7.61
N PRO A 8 11.14 -8.91 6.58
CA PRO A 8 10.21 -9.27 5.52
C PRO A 8 8.87 -9.81 5.98
N SER A 9 8.85 -10.46 7.14
CA SER A 9 7.62 -10.99 7.73
C SER A 9 6.76 -9.92 8.42
N ASP A 10 7.32 -8.73 8.69
CA ASP A 10 6.62 -7.61 9.33
C ASP A 10 5.95 -6.67 8.32
N VAL A 11 6.28 -6.81 7.02
CA VAL A 11 5.67 -6.00 5.96
C VAL A 11 4.28 -6.55 5.66
N PRO A 12 3.20 -5.79 5.90
CA PRO A 12 1.86 -6.21 5.54
C PRO A 12 1.73 -6.31 4.01
N PRO A 13 0.76 -7.06 3.46
CA PRO A 13 0.55 -7.08 2.02
C PRO A 13 0.17 -5.69 1.50
N PRO A 14 0.53 -5.36 0.24
CA PRO A 14 0.13 -4.11 -0.38
C PRO A 14 -1.40 -3.99 -0.49
N PRO A 15 -1.95 -2.77 -0.49
CA PRO A 15 -3.38 -2.56 -0.68
C PRO A 15 -3.82 -3.12 -2.04
N VAL A 16 -5.00 -3.74 -2.06
CA VAL A 16 -5.59 -4.33 -3.26
C VAL A 16 -6.31 -3.24 -4.07
N PRO A 17 -6.09 -3.14 -5.40
CA PRO A 17 -6.84 -2.21 -6.23
C PRO A 17 -8.33 -2.57 -6.22
N PRO A 18 -9.24 -1.60 -6.10
CA PRO A 18 -10.66 -1.83 -6.26
C PRO A 18 -10.99 -2.17 -7.72
N ASP A 19 -12.09 -2.89 -7.94
CA ASP A 19 -12.58 -3.19 -9.28
C ASP A 19 -13.24 -1.95 -9.93
N ASP A 20 -13.29 -1.90 -11.26
CA ASP A 20 -13.80 -0.74 -12.00
C ASP A 20 -15.30 -0.51 -11.72
N ASP A 21 -16.06 -1.57 -11.43
CA ASP A 21 -17.47 -1.50 -11.03
C ASP A 21 -17.67 -1.02 -9.58
N GLU A 22 -16.63 -1.03 -8.76
CA GLU A 22 -16.64 -0.49 -7.39
C GLU A 22 -16.48 1.04 -7.37
N CYS A 23 -15.94 1.66 -8.43
CA CYS A 23 -16.01 3.11 -8.56
C CYS A 23 -17.46 3.48 -8.91
N CYS A 24 -18.20 3.80 -7.86
CA CYS A 24 -19.61 4.13 -7.92
C CYS A 24 -19.78 5.47 -8.63
N HIS A 25 -19.83 5.45 -9.97
CA HIS A 25 -20.00 6.54 -10.95
C HIS A 25 -20.86 7.73 -10.44
N ASN A 26 -20.31 8.54 -9.51
CA ASN A 26 -20.97 9.63 -8.79
C ASN A 26 -22.07 9.25 -7.76
N ARG A 27 -22.00 8.07 -7.12
CA ARG A 27 -22.94 7.66 -6.04
C ARG A 27 -22.29 7.38 -4.68
N CYS A 28 -20.96 7.34 -4.58
CA CYS A 28 -20.24 7.40 -3.31
C CYS A 28 -20.04 8.88 -2.94
N GLY A 29 -20.69 9.33 -1.86
CA GLY A 29 -21.00 10.73 -1.62
C GLY A 29 -19.83 11.73 -1.47
N GLU A 30 -18.56 11.31 -1.38
CA GLU A 30 -17.45 12.27 -1.16
C GLU A 30 -16.10 11.93 -1.85
N LEU A 31 -15.73 10.65 -2.10
CA LEU A 31 -14.47 10.25 -2.79
C LEU A 31 -14.65 8.94 -3.59
N CYS A 32 -14.05 8.79 -4.78
CA CYS A 32 -14.02 7.48 -5.47
C CYS A 32 -13.12 6.51 -4.68
N VAL A 33 -13.50 5.25 -4.59
CA VAL A 33 -12.71 4.19 -3.93
C VAL A 33 -11.29 4.09 -4.50
N PHE A 34 -11.13 4.42 -5.78
CA PHE A 34 -9.83 4.49 -6.44
C PHE A 34 -8.92 5.57 -5.85
N ASP A 35 -9.45 6.76 -5.53
CA ASP A 35 -8.67 7.84 -4.92
C ASP A 35 -8.16 7.43 -3.53
N ILE A 36 -9.04 6.75 -2.76
CA ILE A 36 -8.70 6.19 -1.46
C ILE A 36 -7.60 5.13 -1.59
N TYR A 37 -7.72 4.22 -2.56
CA TYR A 37 -6.70 3.22 -2.86
C TYR A 37 -5.36 3.85 -3.23
N GLN A 38 -5.36 4.89 -4.08
CA GLN A 38 -4.14 5.57 -4.49
C GLN A 38 -3.45 6.24 -3.29
N SER A 39 -4.21 6.82 -2.36
CA SER A 39 -3.67 7.35 -1.11
C SER A 39 -3.06 6.26 -0.24
N GLN A 40 -3.78 5.14 -0.03
CA GLN A 40 -3.27 4.01 0.75
C GLN A 40 -2.02 3.39 0.14
N LYS A 41 -1.97 3.28 -1.20
CA LYS A 41 -0.81 2.78 -1.94
C LYS A 41 0.39 3.71 -1.79
N ALA A 42 0.18 5.02 -1.85
CA ALA A 42 1.24 5.99 -1.64
C ALA A 42 1.83 5.87 -0.22
N ASP A 43 0.99 5.78 0.81
CA ASP A 43 1.43 5.60 2.20
C ASP A 43 2.16 4.28 2.42
N TYR A 44 1.65 3.20 1.82
CA TYR A 44 2.29 1.89 1.84
C TYR A 44 3.70 1.96 1.23
N ASN A 45 3.83 2.56 0.04
CA ASN A 45 5.12 2.70 -0.64
C ASN A 45 6.09 3.59 0.14
N ALA A 46 5.61 4.68 0.74
CA ALA A 46 6.45 5.56 1.56
C ALA A 46 6.99 4.83 2.80
N LYS A 47 6.15 4.00 3.42
CA LYS A 47 6.51 3.28 4.65
C LYS A 47 7.36 2.03 4.39
N TRP A 48 7.06 1.28 3.34
CA TRP A 48 7.62 -0.05 3.12
C TRP A 48 8.48 -0.18 1.86
N GLY A 49 8.45 0.80 0.95
CA GLY A 49 9.20 0.74 -0.31
C GLY A 49 10.68 0.47 -0.09
N HIS A 50 11.31 1.20 0.83
CA HIS A 50 12.73 1.00 1.17
C HIS A 50 13.04 -0.36 1.81
N VAL A 51 12.05 -1.00 2.44
CA VAL A 51 12.17 -2.32 3.09
C VAL A 51 12.05 -3.40 2.02
N ILE A 52 11.08 -3.27 1.11
CA ILE A 52 10.86 -4.15 -0.04
C ILE A 52 12.03 -4.08 -1.03
N ASP A 53 12.54 -2.88 -1.34
CA ASP A 53 13.68 -2.70 -2.24
C ASP A 53 14.92 -3.43 -1.70
N LYS A 54 15.22 -3.25 -0.41
CA LYS A 54 16.30 -4.00 0.26
C LYS A 54 16.07 -5.51 0.20
N MET A 55 14.84 -6.01 0.29
CA MET A 55 14.60 -7.46 0.16
C MET A 55 14.95 -7.97 -1.21
N ASN A 56 14.53 -7.26 -2.26
CA ASN A 56 14.77 -7.65 -3.65
C ASN A 56 16.27 -7.60 -4.02
N GLU A 57 17.06 -6.77 -3.34
CA GLU A 57 18.53 -6.72 -3.51
C GLU A 57 19.28 -7.86 -2.80
N ASN A 58 18.63 -8.55 -1.84
CA ASN A 58 19.22 -9.65 -1.07
C ASN A 58 18.81 -11.05 -1.58
N GLU A 59 18.10 -11.13 -2.72
CA GLU A 59 17.75 -12.39 -3.42
C GLU A 59 18.83 -12.80 -4.43
#